data_AF-A0A818SYC7-F1
#
_entry.id   AF-A0A818SYC7-F1
#
_cell.length_a   1.000
_cell.length_b   1.000
_cell.length_c   1.000
_cell.angle_alpha   90.00
_cell.angle_beta   90.00
_cell.angle_gamma   90.00
#
_symmetry.space_group_name_H-M   'P 1'
#
loop_
_entity.id
_entity.type
_entity.pdbx_description
1 polymer ?
#
loop_
_entity_poly.entity_id
_entity_poly.type
_entity_poly.pdbx_seq_one_letter_code
_entity_poly.pdbx_strand_id
1 'polypeptide(L)'
;MDLNHLANHFFFKNDYTCVRQLAMHALNNTENGAVRAEGCYHLARAYHVERDYEEAFRYYYQATHLAAENSFYHYSVLDKCIYSEKIQPL
;
A
#
# COMPACT_ATOMS: atom_id res chain seq x y z
N MET A 1 12.06 9.57 9.63
CA MET A 1 10.96 10.27 8.94
C MET A 1 10.56 9.38 7.79
N ASP A 2 9.42 8.69 7.90
CA ASP A 2 9.11 7.54 7.05
C ASP A 2 8.61 7.95 5.66
N LEU A 3 9.18 7.32 4.62
CA LEU A 3 8.78 7.51 3.23
C LEU A 3 7.29 7.19 3.01
N ASN A 4 6.73 6.28 3.79
CA ASN A 4 5.30 5.93 3.77
C ASN A 4 4.41 7.11 4.23
N HIS A 5 4.81 7.86 5.25
CA HIS A 5 4.08 9.06 5.67
C HIS A 5 4.08 10.12 4.58
N LEU A 6 5.19 10.28 3.88
CA LEU A 6 5.31 11.22 2.77
C LEU A 6 4.45 10.77 1.57
N ALA A 7 4.47 9.48 1.23
CA ALA A 7 3.59 8.91 0.22
C ALA A 7 2.11 9.18 0.55
N ASN A 8 1.69 9.03 1.81
CA ASN A 8 0.31 9.33 2.20
C ASN A 8 -0.05 10.82 2.02
N HIS A 9 0.89 11.73 2.29
CA HIS A 9 0.69 13.15 2.03
C HIS A 9 0.49 13.46 0.54
N PHE A 10 1.27 12.83 -0.34
CA PHE A 10 1.13 13.00 -1.79
C PHE A 10 -0.14 12.34 -2.35
N PHE A 11 -0.63 11.27 -1.71
CA PHE A 11 -1.91 10.65 -2.06
C PHE A 11 -3.08 11.65 -1.94
N PHE A 12 -3.13 12.44 -0.86
CA PHE A 12 -4.15 13.49 -0.70
C PHE A 12 -4.01 14.64 -1.70
N LYS A 13 -2.83 14.82 -2.30
CA LYS A 13 -2.58 15.79 -3.36
C LYS A 13 -2.92 15.27 -4.76
N ASN A 14 -3.42 14.04 -4.88
CA ASN A 14 -3.64 13.33 -6.15
C ASN A 14 -2.37 13.13 -6.99
N ASP A 15 -1.18 13.19 -6.37
CA ASP A 15 0.08 12.93 -7.08
C ASP A 15 0.46 11.45 -6.92
N TYR A 16 -0.24 10.60 -7.66
CA TYR A 16 -0.08 9.15 -7.59
C TYR A 16 1.29 8.68 -8.10
N THR A 17 1.91 9.42 -9.02
CA THR A 17 3.25 9.09 -9.53
C THR A 17 4.29 9.23 -8.42
N CYS A 18 4.26 10.34 -7.67
CA CYS A 18 5.14 10.50 -6.51
C CYS A 18 4.84 9.49 -5.41
N VAL A 19 3.56 9.15 -5.15
CA VAL A 19 3.19 8.08 -4.21
C VAL A 19 3.88 6.77 -4.58
N ARG A 20 3.78 6.36 -5.85
CA ARG A 20 4.38 5.10 -6.33
C ARG A 20 5.90 5.12 -6.21
N GLN A 21 6.56 6.21 -6.60
CA GLN A 21 8.01 6.34 -6.48
C GLN A 21 8.49 6.26 -5.03
N LEU A 22 7.84 6.99 -4.12
CA LEU A 22 8.18 7.01 -2.70
C LEU A 22 7.93 5.65 -2.04
N ALA A 23 6.80 5.01 -2.36
CA ALA A 23 6.45 3.69 -1.84
C ALA A 23 7.41 2.61 -2.37
N MET A 24 7.79 2.64 -3.65
CA MET A 24 8.80 1.73 -4.23
C MET A 24 10.18 1.95 -3.59
N HIS A 25 10.57 3.21 -3.37
CA HIS A 25 11.80 3.51 -2.64
C HIS A 25 11.76 2.95 -1.22
N ALA A 26 10.65 3.11 -0.49
CA ALA A 26 10.49 2.49 0.82
C ALA A 26 10.65 0.96 0.73
N LEU A 27 9.94 0.33 -0.20
CA LEU A 27 9.94 -1.13 -0.38
C LEU A 27 11.34 -1.72 -0.65
N ASN A 28 12.18 -0.98 -1.38
CA ASN A 28 13.53 -1.42 -1.77
C ASN A 28 14.62 -1.01 -0.77
N ASN A 29 14.42 0.07 0.00
CA ASN A 29 15.42 0.57 0.94
C ASN A 29 15.23 0.03 2.37
N THR A 30 14.14 -0.69 2.67
CA THR A 30 13.94 -1.29 3.99
C THR A 30 13.75 -2.79 3.93
N GLU A 31 14.40 -3.48 4.87
CA GLU A 31 14.22 -4.92 5.11
C GLU A 31 13.07 -5.21 6.09
N ASN A 32 12.49 -4.18 6.73
CA ASN A 32 11.40 -4.36 7.67
C ASN A 32 10.09 -4.70 6.94
N GLY A 33 9.59 -5.91 7.17
CA GLY A 33 8.34 -6.40 6.57
C GLY A 33 7.13 -5.48 6.81
N ALA A 34 7.07 -4.79 7.95
CA ALA A 34 6.00 -3.85 8.25
C ALA A 34 6.02 -2.62 7.33
N VAL A 35 7.20 -2.03 7.11
CA VAL A 35 7.37 -0.86 6.25
C VAL A 35 7.13 -1.23 4.78
N ARG A 36 7.54 -2.44 4.37
CA ARG A 36 7.27 -2.99 3.03
C ARG A 36 5.78 -3.24 2.82
N ALA A 37 5.07 -3.80 3.80
CA ALA A 37 3.62 -4.01 3.72
C ALA A 37 2.85 -2.69 3.57
N GLU A 38 3.24 -1.65 4.32
CA GLU A 38 2.67 -0.29 4.13
C GLU A 38 3.00 0.28 2.74
N GLY A 39 4.22 0.10 2.25
CA GLY A 39 4.60 0.52 0.89
C GLY A 39 3.76 -0.17 -0.18
N CYS A 40 3.59 -1.49 -0.10
CA CYS A 40 2.70 -2.27 -0.97
C CYS A 40 1.25 -1.75 -0.91
N TYR A 41 0.74 -1.41 0.28
CA TYR A 41 -0.61 -0.86 0.43
C TYR A 41 -0.77 0.51 -0.27
N HIS A 42 0.23 1.38 -0.15
CA HIS A 42 0.22 2.68 -0.84
C HIS A 42 0.29 2.53 -2.36
N LEU A 43 1.07 1.58 -2.87
CA LEU A 43 1.10 1.22 -4.29
C LEU A 43 -0.26 0.72 -4.75
N ALA A 44 -0.84 -0.23 -4.03
CA ALA A 44 -2.13 -0.82 -4.36
C ALA A 44 -3.23 0.25 -4.48
N ARG A 45 -3.29 1.20 -3.53
CA ARG A 45 -4.25 2.31 -3.58
C ARG A 45 -4.03 3.27 -4.74
N ALA A 46 -2.77 3.55 -5.10
CA ALA A 46 -2.46 4.39 -6.23
C ALA A 46 -2.98 3.76 -7.54
N TYR A 47 -2.67 2.48 -7.77
CA TYR A 47 -3.16 1.73 -8.93
C TYR A 47 -4.69 1.59 -8.94
N HIS A 48 -5.29 1.38 -7.78
CA HIS A 48 -6.75 1.28 -7.63
C HIS A 48 -7.47 2.57 -8.04
N VAL A 49 -6.93 3.74 -7.69
CA VAL A 49 -7.49 5.04 -8.13
C VAL A 49 -7.26 5.28 -9.63
N GLU A 50 -6.15 4.78 -10.19
CA GLU A 50 -5.86 4.80 -11.63
C GLU A 50 -6.69 3.77 -12.44
N ARG A 51 -7.59 3.01 -11.77
CA ARG A 51 -8.42 1.93 -12.34
C ARG A 51 -7.63 0.72 -12.85
N ASP A 52 -6.37 0.60 -12.46
CA ASP A 52 -5.55 -0.59 -12.71
C ASP A 52 -5.75 -1.58 -11.55
N TYR A 53 -6.86 -2.33 -11.63
CA TYR A 53 -7.23 -3.26 -10.58
C TYR A 53 -6.32 -4.49 -10.55
N GLU A 54 -5.79 -4.90 -11.70
CA GLU A 54 -4.94 -6.10 -11.78
C GLU A 54 -3.64 -5.91 -10.99
N GLU A 55 -2.98 -4.77 -11.17
CA GLU A 55 -1.81 -4.42 -10.35
C GLU A 55 -2.19 -4.12 -8.90
N ALA A 56 -3.31 -3.42 -8.67
CA ALA A 56 -3.76 -3.11 -7.30
C ALA A 56 -3.98 -4.38 -6.46
N PHE A 57 -4.65 -5.39 -7.02
CA PHE A 57 -4.88 -6.68 -6.35
C PHE A 57 -3.57 -7.40 -6.05
N ARG A 58 -2.62 -7.40 -6.99
CA ARG A 58 -1.30 -8.02 -6.79
C ARG A 58 -0.59 -7.38 -5.59
N TYR A 59 -0.57 -6.06 -5.50
CA TYR A 59 0.08 -5.36 -4.39
C TYR A 59 -0.67 -5.50 -3.07
N TYR A 60 -2.01 -5.58 -3.07
CA TYR A 60 -2.77 -5.88 -1.86
C TYR A 60 -2.47 -7.28 -1.32
N TYR A 61 -2.41 -8.28 -2.20
CA TYR A 61 -2.05 -9.64 -1.82
C TYR A 61 -0.62 -9.72 -1.28
N GLN A 62 0.31 -8.98 -1.88
CA GLN A 62 1.69 -8.90 -1.38
C GLN A 62 1.76 -8.21 -0.01
N ALA A 63 0.98 -7.14 0.20
CA ALA A 63 0.92 -6.43 1.47
C ALA A 63 0.42 -7.34 2.61
N THR A 64 -0.63 -8.13 2.37
CA THR A 64 -1.18 -9.04 3.38
C THR A 64 -0.22 -10.19 3.68
N HIS A 65 0.48 -10.73 2.68
CA HIS A 65 1.49 -11.76 2.88
C HIS A 65 2.68 -11.26 3.72
N LEU A 66 3.21 -10.08 3.40
CA LEU A 66 4.29 -9.44 4.17
C LEU A 66 3.85 -9.06 5.59
N ALA A 67 2.59 -8.68 5.76
CA ALA A 67 2.03 -8.37 7.07
C ALA A 67 1.75 -9.64 7.89
N ALA A 68 1.49 -10.80 7.26
CA ALA A 68 1.23 -12.06 7.96
C ALA A 68 2.44 -12.54 8.77
N GLU A 69 3.66 -12.20 8.35
CA GLU A 69 4.88 -12.44 9.11
C GLU A 69 4.92 -11.65 10.44
N ASN A 70 4.13 -10.58 10.54
CA ASN A 70 4.01 -9.73 11.72
C ASN A 70 2.53 -9.64 12.15
N SER A 71 2.09 -10.54 13.05
CA SER A 71 0.69 -10.64 13.51
C SER A 71 0.02 -9.31 13.90
N PHE A 72 0.77 -8.36 14.49
CA PHE A 72 0.23 -7.03 14.84
C PHE A 72 -0.14 -6.19 13.60
N TYR A 73 0.71 -6.23 12.57
CA TYR A 73 0.51 -5.48 11.34
C TYR A 73 -0.49 -6.17 10.41
N HIS A 74 -0.56 -7.50 10.45
CA HIS A 74 -1.55 -8.28 9.69
C HIS A 74 -2.97 -7.75 9.88
N TYR A 75 -3.44 -7.60 11.12
CA TYR A 75 -4.79 -7.07 11.36
C TYR A 75 -4.98 -5.64 10.83
N SER A 76 -4.01 -4.76 11.02
CA SER A 76 -4.11 -3.36 10.59
C SER A 76 -4.12 -3.19 9.06
N VAL A 77 -3.36 -4.02 8.33
CA VAL A 77 -3.29 -3.99 6.87
C VAL A 77 -4.50 -4.70 6.28
N LEU A 78 -4.90 -5.85 6.84
CA LEU A 78 -6.06 -6.61 6.38
C LEU A 78 -7.35 -5.78 6.48
N ASP A 79 -7.57 -5.11 7.60
CA ASP A 79 -8.77 -4.27 7.81
C ASP A 79 -8.80 -3.09 6.81
N LYS A 80 -7.63 -2.49 6.54
CA LYS A 80 -7.45 -1.44 5.52
C LYS A 80 -7.63 -1.93 4.07
N CYS A 81 -7.20 -3.14 3.74
CA CYS A 81 -7.41 -3.75 2.42
C CYS A 81 -8.89 -4.06 2.19
N ILE A 82 -9.55 -4.69 3.17
CA ILE A 82 -10.99 -4.99 3.13
C ILE A 82 -11.81 -3.70 2.97
N TYR A 83 -11.41 -2.62 3.66
CA TYR A 83 -12.08 -1.32 3.52
C TYR A 83 -11.93 -0.75 2.11
N SER A 84 -10.76 -0.88 1.48
CA SER A 84 -10.55 -0.41 0.11
C SER A 84 -11.29 -1.24 -0.93
N GLU A 85 -11.39 -2.56 -0.75
CA GLU A 85 -12.17 -3.44 -1.64
C GLU A 85 -13.67 -3.14 -1.53
N LYS A 86 -14.19 -2.85 -0.33
CA LYS A 86 -15.61 -2.52 -0.11
C LYS A 86 -16.04 -1.15 -0.67
N ILE A 87 -15.11 -0.23 -0.91
CA ILE A 87 -15.42 1.12 -1.44
C ILE A 87 -15.63 1.09 -2.97
N GLN A 88 -15.32 -0.02 -3.65
CA GLN A 88 -15.72 -0.23 -5.04
C GLN A 88 -16.95 -1.11 -5.12
N PRO A 89 -18.17 -0.54 -5.31
CA PRO A 89 -19.25 -1.34 -5.82
C PRO A 89 -18.89 -1.76 -7.25
N LEU A 90 -19.10 -3.04 -7.55
CA LEU A 90 -19.24 -3.55 -8.91
C LEU A 90 -20.21 -2.67 -9.72
#